data_AF-A0A7S7USC2-F1
#
_entry.id   AF-A0A7S7USC2-F1
#
_cell.length_a   1.000
_cell.length_b   1.000
_cell.length_c   1.000
_cell.angle_alpha   90.00
_cell.angle_beta   90.00
_cell.angle_gamma   90.00
#
_symmetry.space_group_name_H-M   'P 1'
#
loop_
_entity.id
_entity.type
_entity.pdbx_description
1 polymer ?
#
loop_
_entity_poly.entity_id
_entity_poly.type
_entity_poly.pdbx_seq_one_letter_code
_entity_poly.pdbx_strand_id
1 'polypeptide(L)'
;MKLRMWMLALAGLGAATAVAAQDLKSPSTDLYVPRLGDIMSAAQTRHQKLWLAGRAQNWELAAFELRQLTASLVEAAVLYSGIPVSNVTTLEPSLQSVTGAIAAKDGRKFAKALGDLTEGCNACHRSMGRSFVVIKVPTDPQPFANQQFAPQAKP
;
A
#
# COMPACT_ATOMS: atom_id res chain seq x y z
N MET A 1 -42.94 15.23 66.89
CA MET A 1 -42.39 16.59 67.05
C MET A 1 -40.99 16.64 66.47
N LYS A 2 -40.70 17.74 65.77
CA LYS A 2 -39.47 18.19 65.09
C LYS A 2 -38.17 17.67 65.72
N LEU A 3 -37.13 17.29 64.98
CA LEU A 3 -35.96 18.09 64.53
C LEU A 3 -34.89 17.02 64.13
N ARG A 4 -33.90 17.14 63.25
CA ARG A 4 -33.24 18.28 62.60
C ARG A 4 -32.29 17.70 61.53
N MET A 5 -32.31 18.33 60.36
CA MET A 5 -31.38 18.23 59.26
C MET A 5 -29.91 18.44 59.69
N TRP A 6 -28.99 17.59 59.24
CA TRP A 6 -27.55 17.88 59.17
C TRP A 6 -27.07 17.59 57.76
N MET A 7 -26.83 18.67 57.01
CA MET A 7 -26.08 18.67 55.76
C MET A 7 -24.60 18.53 56.12
N LEU A 8 -23.93 17.53 55.56
CA LEU A 8 -22.47 17.52 55.43
C LEU A 8 -22.16 17.61 53.94
N ALA A 9 -21.90 18.84 53.49
CA ALA A 9 -21.32 19.12 52.20
C ALA A 9 -19.84 18.70 52.22
N LEU A 10 -19.51 17.59 51.55
CA LEU A 10 -18.12 17.29 51.22
C LEU A 10 -17.80 17.95 49.87
N ALA A 11 -17.09 19.08 49.95
CA ALA A 11 -16.45 19.70 48.81
C ALA A 11 -15.26 18.83 48.37
N GLY A 12 -15.45 18.03 47.33
CA GLY A 12 -14.37 17.33 46.65
C GLY A 12 -13.61 18.29 45.74
N LEU A 13 -12.42 18.71 46.17
CA LEU A 13 -11.42 19.36 45.31
C LEU A 13 -10.94 18.36 44.25
N GLY A 14 -11.54 18.39 43.06
CA GLY A 14 -10.96 17.77 41.87
C GLY A 14 -9.90 18.70 41.29
N ALA A 15 -8.63 18.41 41.53
CA ALA A 15 -7.52 19.11 40.89
C ALA A 15 -7.58 18.88 39.37
N ALA A 16 -7.97 19.92 38.63
CA ALA A 16 -7.87 19.92 37.17
C ALA A 16 -6.38 19.92 36.79
N THR A 17 -5.86 18.77 36.39
CA THR A 17 -4.55 18.70 35.71
C THR A 17 -4.71 19.39 34.36
N ALA A 18 -4.26 20.63 34.26
CA ALA A 18 -4.12 21.32 32.99
C ALA A 18 -3.06 20.57 32.16
N VAL A 19 -3.50 19.77 31.20
CA VAL A 19 -2.63 19.30 30.12
C VAL A 19 -2.23 20.55 29.35
N ALA A 20 -0.97 20.96 29.48
CA ALA A 20 -0.39 21.99 28.64
C ALA A 20 -0.52 21.53 27.18
N ALA A 21 -1.40 22.19 26.43
CA ALA A 21 -1.47 22.02 24.99
C ALA A 21 -0.09 22.40 24.45
N GLN A 22 0.65 21.40 23.99
CA GLN A 22 1.87 21.65 23.24
C GLN A 22 1.45 22.37 21.97
N ASP A 23 1.96 23.59 21.77
CA ASP A 23 1.84 24.32 20.50
C ASP A 23 2.46 23.44 19.41
N LEU A 24 1.63 22.63 18.76
CA LEU A 24 1.99 21.92 17.53
C LEU A 24 2.15 23.02 16.48
N LYS A 25 3.35 23.59 16.43
CA LYS A 25 3.76 24.52 15.40
C LYS A 25 3.45 23.84 14.06
N SER A 26 2.44 24.35 13.36
CA SER A 26 2.02 23.81 12.07
C SER A 26 3.26 23.65 11.19
N PRO A 27 3.52 22.46 10.63
CA PRO A 27 4.61 22.30 9.70
C PRO A 27 4.45 23.33 8.59
N SER A 28 5.54 24.00 8.22
CA SER A 28 5.60 24.78 6.99
C SER A 28 5.03 23.95 5.85
N THR A 29 4.22 24.58 4.99
CA THR A 29 3.56 23.98 3.83
C THR A 29 4.54 23.62 2.72
N ASP A 30 5.68 23.03 3.06
CA ASP A 30 6.54 22.37 2.08
C ASP A 30 5.74 21.17 1.55
N LEU A 31 5.48 21.15 0.24
CA LEU A 31 4.81 20.04 -0.42
C LEU A 31 5.64 18.77 -0.16
N TYR A 32 5.09 17.86 0.65
CA TYR A 32 5.73 16.57 0.92
C TYR A 32 5.85 15.76 -0.37
N VAL A 33 7.08 15.37 -0.72
CA VAL A 33 7.35 14.46 -1.84
C VAL A 33 7.75 13.09 -1.26
N PRO A 34 6.93 12.03 -1.45
CA PRO A 34 7.23 10.69 -0.95
C PRO A 34 8.53 10.15 -1.54
N ARG A 35 9.31 9.38 -0.77
CA ARG A 35 10.53 8.73 -1.29
C ARG A 35 10.14 7.62 -2.26
N LEU A 36 10.95 7.35 -3.28
CA LEU A 36 10.68 6.26 -4.24
C LEU A 36 10.50 4.90 -3.54
N GLY A 37 11.25 4.64 -2.48
CA GLY A 37 11.09 3.42 -1.67
C GLY A 37 9.71 3.30 -1.01
N ASP A 38 9.12 4.41 -0.59
CA ASP A 38 7.79 4.45 0.02
C ASP A 38 6.71 4.18 -1.04
N ILE A 39 6.84 4.80 -2.22
CA ILE A 39 5.94 4.57 -3.36
C ILE A 39 5.99 3.10 -3.82
N MET A 40 7.19 2.53 -3.94
CA MET A 40 7.36 1.13 -4.33
C MET A 40 6.90 0.14 -3.24
N SER A 41 7.03 0.49 -1.97
CA SER A 41 6.48 -0.29 -0.86
C SER A 41 4.94 -0.28 -0.88
N ALA A 42 4.34 0.87 -1.21
CA ALA A 42 2.91 0.96 -1.45
C ALA A 42 2.51 0.09 -2.64
N ALA A 43 3.19 0.20 -3.79
CA ALA A 43 2.94 -0.62 -4.97
C ALA A 43 3.02 -2.12 -4.65
N GLN A 44 4.06 -2.57 -3.94
CA GLN A 44 4.19 -3.97 -3.51
C GLN A 44 3.02 -4.41 -2.62
N THR A 45 2.58 -3.55 -1.70
CA THR A 45 1.41 -3.84 -0.85
C THR A 45 0.14 -3.96 -1.70
N ARG A 46 -0.06 -3.05 -2.66
CA ARG A 46 -1.21 -3.08 -3.58
C ARG A 46 -1.20 -4.35 -4.45
N HIS A 47 -0.04 -4.78 -4.92
CA HIS A 47 0.12 -6.04 -5.66
C HIS A 47 -0.30 -7.26 -4.83
N GLN A 48 0.12 -7.36 -3.56
CA GLN A 48 -0.33 -8.43 -2.66
C GLN A 48 -1.85 -8.38 -2.47
N LYS A 49 -2.40 -7.21 -2.15
CA LYS A 49 -3.85 -7.06 -1.91
C LYS A 49 -4.67 -7.38 -3.16
N LEU A 50 -4.19 -7.00 -4.34
CA LEU A 50 -4.80 -7.32 -5.62
C LEU A 50 -4.91 -8.84 -5.82
N TRP A 51 -3.83 -9.60 -5.57
CA TRP A 51 -3.89 -11.06 -5.63
C TRP A 51 -4.91 -11.64 -4.67
N LEU A 52 -4.86 -11.22 -3.39
CA LEU A 52 -5.77 -11.74 -2.36
C LEU A 52 -7.23 -11.44 -2.70
N ALA A 53 -7.53 -10.24 -3.17
CA ALA A 53 -8.87 -9.85 -3.61
C ALA A 53 -9.34 -10.69 -4.80
N GLY A 54 -8.51 -10.87 -5.83
CA GLY A 54 -8.86 -11.68 -6.99
C GLY A 54 -9.03 -13.17 -6.66
N ARG A 55 -8.21 -13.72 -5.76
CA ARG A 55 -8.34 -15.10 -5.26
C ARG A 55 -9.62 -15.31 -4.44
N ALA A 56 -10.04 -14.31 -3.68
CA ALA A 56 -11.31 -14.30 -2.97
C ALA A 56 -12.51 -13.94 -3.87
N GLN A 57 -12.29 -13.71 -5.17
CA GLN A 57 -13.30 -13.25 -6.13
C GLN A 57 -14.01 -11.94 -5.70
N ASN A 58 -13.34 -11.14 -4.86
CA ASN A 58 -13.78 -9.79 -4.52
C ASN A 58 -13.32 -8.84 -5.64
N TRP A 59 -14.05 -8.87 -6.76
CA TRP A 59 -13.69 -8.17 -7.99
C TRP A 59 -13.66 -6.65 -7.84
N GLU A 60 -14.52 -6.08 -6.99
CA GLU A 60 -14.53 -4.65 -6.71
C GLU A 60 -13.27 -4.22 -5.98
N LEU A 61 -12.87 -4.98 -4.95
CA LEU A 61 -11.62 -4.75 -4.25
C LEU A 61 -10.42 -4.99 -5.17
N ALA A 62 -10.44 -6.02 -6.01
CA ALA A 62 -9.39 -6.25 -7.00
C ALA A 62 -9.25 -5.07 -7.97
N ALA A 63 -10.36 -4.54 -8.48
CA ALA A 63 -10.35 -3.36 -9.35
C ALA A 63 -9.80 -2.12 -8.60
N PHE A 64 -10.18 -1.94 -7.34
CA PHE A 64 -9.67 -0.85 -6.51
C PHE A 64 -8.16 -0.96 -6.31
N GLU A 65 -7.65 -2.12 -5.88
CA GLU A 65 -6.21 -2.32 -5.65
C GLU A 65 -5.39 -2.22 -6.93
N LEU A 66 -5.93 -2.66 -8.08
CA LEU A 66 -5.29 -2.45 -9.37
C LEU A 66 -5.15 -0.96 -9.70
N ARG A 67 -6.20 -0.15 -9.49
CA ARG A 67 -6.12 1.31 -9.71
C ARG A 67 -5.09 1.96 -8.78
N GLN A 68 -5.04 1.55 -7.52
CA GLN A 68 -4.05 2.06 -6.57
C GLN A 68 -2.62 1.67 -6.95
N LEU A 69 -2.42 0.42 -7.39
CA LEU A 69 -1.13 -0.05 -7.92
C LEU A 69 -0.70 0.79 -9.12
N THR A 70 -1.59 0.98 -10.10
CA THR A 70 -1.31 1.83 -11.27
C THR A 70 -0.96 3.26 -10.87
N ALA A 71 -1.69 3.83 -9.90
CA ALA A 71 -1.40 5.18 -9.40
C ALA A 71 0.01 5.29 -8.79
N SER A 72 0.45 4.31 -7.98
CA SER A 72 1.82 4.29 -7.44
C SER A 72 2.88 4.18 -8.53
N LEU A 73 2.62 3.42 -9.60
CA LEU A 73 3.55 3.30 -10.73
C LEU A 73 3.67 4.61 -11.51
N VAL A 74 2.54 5.30 -11.74
CA VAL A 74 2.51 6.61 -12.40
C VAL A 74 3.19 7.67 -11.53
N GLU A 75 2.88 7.70 -10.23
CA GLU A 75 3.49 8.62 -9.27
C GLU A 75 5.02 8.47 -9.25
N ALA A 76 5.52 7.24 -9.26
CA ALA A 76 6.96 6.99 -9.34
C ALA A 76 7.58 7.59 -10.60
N ALA A 77 6.99 7.36 -11.78
CA ALA A 77 7.52 7.92 -13.03
C ALA A 77 7.43 9.45 -13.12
N VAL A 78 6.39 10.05 -12.53
CA VAL A 78 6.23 11.51 -12.53
C VAL A 78 7.25 12.17 -11.58
N LEU A 79 7.45 11.62 -10.39
CA LEU A 79 8.29 12.23 -9.36
C LEU A 79 9.78 11.91 -9.51
N TYR A 80 10.14 10.83 -10.22
CA TYR A 80 11.53 10.36 -10.32
C TYR A 80 11.98 10.20 -11.77
N SER A 81 12.67 11.22 -12.29
CA SER A 81 13.23 11.25 -13.66
C SER A 81 14.24 10.13 -13.97
N GLY A 82 14.78 9.47 -12.94
CA GLY A 82 15.61 8.28 -13.08
C GLY A 82 14.82 7.05 -13.54
N ILE A 83 13.49 7.07 -13.52
CA ILE A 83 12.63 6.01 -14.07
C ILE A 83 12.31 6.38 -15.52
N PRO A 84 12.81 5.61 -16.51
CA PRO A 84 12.45 5.85 -17.90
C PRO A 84 10.93 5.75 -18.06
N VAL A 85 10.32 6.71 -18.75
CA VAL A 85 8.88 6.66 -19.08
C VAL A 85 8.53 5.34 -19.78
N SER A 86 9.47 4.81 -20.58
CA SER A 86 9.37 3.50 -21.22
C SER A 86 9.06 2.37 -20.22
N ASN A 87 9.60 2.43 -19.00
CA ASN A 87 9.44 1.39 -17.99
C ASN A 87 8.04 1.36 -17.36
N VAL A 88 7.29 2.47 -17.44
CA VAL A 88 5.87 2.50 -17.05
C VAL A 88 4.98 2.11 -18.22
N THR A 89 5.29 2.54 -19.44
CA THR A 89 4.55 2.12 -20.63
C THR A 89 4.69 0.61 -20.92
N THR A 90 5.81 -0.03 -20.54
CA THR A 90 5.99 -1.48 -20.70
C THR A 90 5.09 -2.30 -19.77
N LEU A 91 4.60 -1.72 -18.67
CA LEU A 91 3.65 -2.38 -17.76
C LEU A 91 2.20 -2.24 -18.24
N GLU A 92 1.91 -1.27 -19.11
CA GLU A 92 0.56 -0.96 -19.57
C GLU A 92 -0.18 -2.19 -20.13
N PRO A 93 0.41 -3.02 -21.02
CA PRO A 93 -0.29 -4.20 -21.55
C PRO A 93 -0.67 -5.19 -20.44
N SER A 94 0.20 -5.40 -19.45
CA SER A 94 -0.07 -6.29 -18.33
C SER A 94 -1.17 -5.73 -17.41
N LEU A 95 -1.18 -4.42 -17.15
CA LEU A 95 -2.23 -3.76 -16.37
C LEU A 95 -3.60 -3.83 -17.07
N GLN A 96 -3.63 -3.67 -18.40
CA GLN A 96 -4.84 -3.83 -19.21
C GLN A 96 -5.33 -5.28 -19.19
N SER A 97 -4.43 -6.26 -19.29
CA SER A 97 -4.76 -7.69 -19.18
C SER A 97 -5.42 -8.03 -17.84
N VAL A 98 -4.88 -7.51 -16.73
CA VAL A 98 -5.50 -7.68 -15.39
C VAL A 98 -6.86 -7.01 -15.33
N THR A 99 -7.00 -5.81 -15.90
CA THR A 99 -8.28 -5.08 -15.98
C THR A 99 -9.35 -5.92 -16.69
N GLY A 100 -9.00 -6.47 -17.86
CA GLY A 100 -9.91 -7.32 -18.64
C GLY A 100 -10.29 -8.60 -17.89
N ALA A 101 -9.34 -9.22 -17.18
CA ALA A 101 -9.62 -10.41 -16.39
C ALA A 101 -10.54 -10.13 -15.19
N ILE A 102 -10.37 -8.98 -14.51
CA ILE A 102 -11.25 -8.53 -13.43
C ILE A 102 -12.66 -8.24 -13.96
N ALA A 103 -12.77 -7.52 -15.08
CA ALA A 103 -14.05 -7.22 -15.71
C ALA A 103 -14.80 -8.50 -16.14
N ALA A 104 -14.06 -9.49 -16.66
CA ALA A 104 -14.60 -10.80 -17.02
C ALA A 104 -14.89 -11.71 -15.81
N LYS A 105 -14.48 -11.31 -14.59
CA LYS A 105 -14.56 -12.13 -13.36
C LYS A 105 -13.95 -13.53 -13.53
N ASP A 106 -12.90 -13.63 -14.35
CA ASP A 106 -12.27 -14.89 -14.73
C ASP A 106 -11.01 -15.11 -13.90
N GLY A 107 -11.10 -15.98 -12.88
CA GLY A 107 -9.99 -16.25 -11.96
C GLY A 107 -8.75 -16.85 -12.65
N ARG A 108 -8.92 -17.63 -13.72
CA ARG A 108 -7.77 -18.21 -14.44
C ARG A 108 -7.06 -17.16 -15.27
N LYS A 109 -7.82 -16.35 -16.01
CA LYS A 109 -7.25 -15.20 -16.74
C LYS A 109 -6.60 -14.21 -15.79
N PHE A 110 -7.22 -13.96 -14.63
CA PHE A 110 -6.68 -13.06 -13.61
C PHE A 110 -5.34 -13.58 -13.08
N ALA A 111 -5.26 -14.86 -12.72
CA ALA A 111 -4.01 -15.43 -12.21
C ALA A 111 -2.87 -15.36 -13.23
N LYS A 112 -3.17 -15.65 -14.51
CA LYS A 112 -2.20 -15.50 -15.58
C LYS A 112 -1.77 -14.03 -15.74
N ALA A 113 -2.73 -13.11 -15.84
CA ALA A 113 -2.45 -11.68 -16.05
C ALA A 113 -1.67 -11.08 -14.88
N LEU A 114 -1.93 -11.49 -13.64
CA LEU A 114 -1.15 -11.06 -12.48
C LEU A 114 0.29 -11.62 -12.53
N GLY A 115 0.47 -12.85 -13.01
CA GLY A 115 1.79 -13.41 -13.28
C GLY A 115 2.57 -12.58 -14.30
N ASP A 116 1.94 -12.22 -15.42
CA ASP A 116 2.53 -11.37 -16.46
C ASP A 116 2.87 -9.96 -15.91
N LEU A 117 2.01 -9.37 -15.07
CA LEU A 117 2.28 -8.11 -14.38
C LEU A 117 3.47 -8.23 -13.41
N THR A 118 3.55 -9.33 -12.67
CA THR A 118 4.65 -9.60 -11.73
C THR A 118 5.99 -9.68 -12.45
N GLU A 119 6.05 -10.35 -13.60
CA GLU A 119 7.26 -10.39 -14.41
C GLU A 119 7.63 -9.00 -14.96
N GLY A 120 6.63 -8.20 -15.35
CA GLY A 120 6.83 -6.81 -15.71
C GLY A 120 7.49 -5.98 -14.59
N CYS A 121 7.02 -6.13 -13.34
CA CYS A 121 7.63 -5.47 -12.18
C CYS A 121 9.10 -5.86 -12.04
N ASN A 122 9.40 -7.16 -12.14
CA ASN A 122 10.77 -7.67 -12.03
C ASN A 122 11.66 -7.21 -13.20
N ALA A 123 11.12 -7.08 -14.42
CA ALA A 123 11.86 -6.56 -15.56
C ALA A 123 12.29 -5.10 -15.33
N CYS A 124 11.39 -4.27 -14.81
CA CYS A 124 11.72 -2.89 -14.41
C CYS A 124 12.81 -2.89 -13.33
N HIS A 125 12.65 -3.69 -12.26
CA HIS A 125 13.66 -3.78 -11.20
C HIS A 125 15.05 -4.19 -11.72
N ARG A 126 15.13 -5.16 -12.64
CA ARG A 126 16.39 -5.56 -13.29
C ARG A 126 16.99 -4.42 -14.12
N SER A 127 16.19 -3.75 -14.96
CA SER A 127 16.67 -2.62 -15.79
C SER A 127 17.20 -1.45 -14.96
N MET A 128 16.68 -1.30 -13.74
CA MET A 128 17.07 -0.26 -12.78
C MET A 128 18.22 -0.68 -11.86
N GLY A 129 18.88 -1.83 -12.12
CA GLY A 129 19.98 -2.33 -11.30
C GLY A 129 19.55 -2.80 -9.91
N ARG A 130 18.27 -3.12 -9.72
CA ARG A 130 17.66 -3.57 -8.46
C ARG A 130 17.16 -5.01 -8.55
N SER A 131 17.90 -5.88 -9.23
CA SER A 131 17.54 -7.29 -9.42
C SER A 131 17.39 -8.09 -8.12
N PHE A 132 17.89 -7.59 -6.99
CA PHE A 132 17.69 -8.17 -5.66
C PHE A 132 16.28 -7.92 -5.09
N VAL A 133 15.50 -6.99 -5.65
CA VAL A 133 14.09 -6.76 -5.28
C VAL A 133 13.23 -7.64 -6.18
N VAL A 134 12.97 -8.87 -5.75
CA VAL A 134 12.26 -9.87 -6.56
C VAL A 134 10.84 -10.05 -6.04
N ILE A 135 9.86 -9.71 -6.88
CA ILE A 135 8.43 -9.91 -6.63
C ILE A 135 8.01 -11.29 -7.15
N LYS A 136 7.10 -11.95 -6.45
CA LYS A 136 6.48 -13.21 -6.85
C LYS A 136 4.97 -13.13 -6.70
N VAL A 137 4.25 -14.01 -7.40
CA VAL A 137 2.83 -14.22 -7.12
C VAL A 137 2.71 -14.82 -5.71
N PRO A 138 1.85 -14.29 -4.82
CA PRO A 138 1.79 -14.76 -3.44
C PRO A 138 1.32 -16.21 -3.36
N THR A 139 2.00 -17.02 -2.53
CA THR A 139 1.65 -18.42 -2.29
C THR A 139 0.65 -18.62 -1.17
N ASP A 140 0.53 -17.63 -0.29
CA ASP A 140 -0.27 -17.65 0.93
C ASP A 140 -0.64 -16.21 1.34
N PRO A 141 -1.55 -16.01 2.34
CA PRO A 141 -2.01 -14.67 2.71
C PRO A 141 -1.10 -13.94 3.70
N GLN A 142 0.08 -14.47 4.04
CA GLN A 142 0.97 -13.81 4.99
C GLN A 142 1.45 -12.45 4.44
N PRO A 143 1.69 -11.47 5.33
CA PRO A 143 2.37 -10.24 4.95
C PRO A 143 3.67 -10.53 4.20
N PHE A 144 3.94 -9.76 3.15
CA PHE A 144 5.15 -9.86 2.32
C PHE A 144 5.33 -11.20 1.57
N ALA A 145 4.30 -12.05 1.51
CA ALA A 145 4.35 -13.29 0.74
C ALA A 145 4.53 -13.08 -0.77
N ASN A 146 4.47 -11.85 -1.28
CA ASN A 146 4.82 -11.50 -2.67
C ASN A 146 6.30 -11.16 -2.89
N GLN A 147 7.19 -11.38 -1.93
CA GLN A 147 8.61 -11.10 -2.09
C GLN A 147 9.48 -12.34 -1.87
N GLN A 148 10.51 -12.47 -2.69
CA GLN A 148 11.59 -13.44 -2.50
C GLN A 148 12.68 -12.78 -1.65
N PHE A 149 12.83 -13.25 -0.40
CA PHE A 149 13.83 -12.73 0.54
C PHE A 149 15.16 -13.47 0.49
N ALA A 150 15.14 -14.77 0.20
CA ALA A 150 16.38 -15.51 0.01
C ALA A 150 17.07 -15.01 -1.28
N PRO A 151 18.39 -14.75 -1.24
CA PRO A 151 19.11 -14.21 -2.37
C PRO A 151 19.11 -15.21 -3.54
N GLN A 152 19.12 -14.69 -4.78
CA GLN A 152 19.11 -15.54 -5.98
C GLN A 152 20.46 -16.21 -6.25
N ALA A 153 21.54 -15.68 -5.69
CA ALA A 153 22.87 -16.29 -5.68
C ALA A 153 23.30 -16.53 -4.22
N LYS A 154 24.08 -17.59 -3.98
CA LYS A 154 24.75 -17.77 -2.69
C LYS A 154 25.76 -16.63 -2.48
N PRO A 155 25.93 -16.14 -1.25
CA PRO A 155 26.94 -15.13 -0.91
C PRO A 155 28.34 -15.54 -1.35
#